data_AF-A0A838X5L9-F1
#
_entry.id   AF-A0A838X5L9-F1
#
_cell.length_a   1.000
_cell.length_b   1.000
_cell.length_c   1.000
_cell.angle_alpha   90.00
_cell.angle_beta   90.00
_cell.angle_gamma   90.00
#
_symmetry.space_group_name_H-M   'P 1'
#
loop_
_entity.id
_entity.type
_entity.pdbx_description
1 polymer ?
#
loop_
_entity_poly.entity_id
_entity_poly.type
_entity_poly.pdbx_seq_one_letter_code
_entity_poly.pdbx_strand_id
1 'polypeptide(L)'
;MNRFRFVDDHRDLYEVKRLCQVLKINRSSYYAWKSAAPARRQRLVDDAVLGAQIKTTSNAENGCYGAKRVTAAINSDPVNDRGKGGRLNHKRTARLMRQMGLFGFTRKRRVKTTT
;
A
#
# COMPACT_ATOMS: atom_id res chain seq x y z
N MET A 1 -13.75 10.12 3.16
CA MET A 1 -14.93 9.28 2.90
C MET A 1 -14.96 8.92 1.42
N ASN A 2 -15.11 7.65 1.02
CA ASN A 2 -15.19 7.26 -0.40
C ASN A 2 -16.65 7.34 -0.87
N ARG A 3 -16.91 7.89 -2.06
CA ARG A 3 -18.26 7.99 -2.67
C ARG A 3 -18.99 6.65 -2.75
N PHE A 4 -18.28 5.56 -3.07
CA PHE A 4 -18.86 4.22 -3.12
C PHE A 4 -19.21 3.69 -1.73
N ARG A 5 -18.41 4.04 -0.71
CA ARG A 5 -18.72 3.69 0.68
C ARG A 5 -20.01 4.36 1.15
N PHE A 6 -20.19 5.64 0.84
CA PHE A 6 -21.45 6.34 1.14
C PHE A 6 -22.68 5.65 0.52
N VAL A 7 -22.58 5.20 -0.74
CA VAL A 7 -23.68 4.45 -1.38
C VAL A 7 -23.96 3.14 -0.67
N ASP A 8 -22.92 2.40 -0.26
CA ASP A 8 -23.08 1.13 0.45
C ASP A 8 -23.65 1.34 1.86
N ASP A 9 -23.27 2.42 2.55
CA ASP A 9 -23.77 2.76 3.89
C ASP A 9 -25.27 3.12 3.89
N HIS A 10 -25.81 3.64 2.78
CA HIS A 10 -27.20 4.15 2.68
C HIS A 10 -28.09 3.32 1.73
N ARG A 11 -27.61 2.19 1.22
CA ARG A 11 -28.31 1.35 0.24
C ARG A 11 -29.62 0.73 0.75
N ASP A 12 -29.75 0.63 2.07
CA ASP A 12 -30.94 0.03 2.73
C ASP A 12 -32.02 1.09 2.97
N LEU A 13 -31.65 2.37 2.98
CA LEU A 13 -32.55 3.51 3.16
C LEU A 13 -33.04 4.09 1.82
N TYR A 14 -32.19 4.02 0.78
CA TYR A 14 -32.48 4.60 -0.53
C TYR A 14 -32.04 3.69 -1.67
N GLU A 15 -32.73 3.80 -2.81
CA GLU A 15 -32.33 3.10 -4.02
C GLU A 15 -30.92 3.50 -4.48
N VAL A 16 -30.09 2.50 -4.74
CA VAL A 16 -28.72 2.65 -5.27
C VAL A 16 -28.70 3.52 -6.54
N LYS A 17 -29.71 3.40 -7.40
CA LYS A 17 -29.81 4.21 -8.63
C LYS A 17 -29.88 5.71 -8.31
N ARG A 18 -30.73 6.09 -7.35
CA ARG A 18 -30.90 7.47 -6.90
C ARG A 18 -29.62 8.00 -6.26
N LEU A 19 -29.00 7.22 -5.37
CA LEU A 19 -27.75 7.61 -4.71
C LEU A 19 -26.62 7.84 -5.74
N CYS A 20 -26.48 6.94 -6.72
CA CYS A 20 -25.48 7.08 -7.79
C CYS A 20 -25.73 8.31 -8.67
N GLN A 21 -26.99 8.64 -8.98
CA GLN A 21 -27.36 9.84 -9.74
C GLN A 21 -26.99 11.12 -8.97
N VAL A 22 -27.35 11.21 -7.70
CA VAL A 22 -27.03 12.38 -6.84
C VAL A 22 -25.52 12.58 -6.75
N LEU A 23 -24.75 11.50 -6.58
CA LEU A 23 -23.29 11.55 -6.49
C LEU A 23 -22.58 11.65 -7.84
N LYS A 24 -23.32 11.66 -8.95
CA LYS A 24 -22.79 11.67 -10.33
C LYS A 24 -21.76 10.54 -10.57
N ILE A 25 -22.07 9.32 -10.14
CA ILE A 25 -21.25 8.13 -10.36
C ILE A 25 -22.03 7.06 -11.13
N ASN A 26 -21.31 6.23 -11.89
CA ASN A 26 -21.94 5.13 -12.62
C ASN A 26 -22.29 3.96 -11.68
N ARG A 27 -23.49 3.41 -11.85
CA ARG A 27 -23.99 2.23 -11.12
C ARG A 27 -23.11 0.99 -11.36
N SER A 28 -22.57 0.81 -12.56
CA SER A 28 -21.65 -0.31 -12.85
C SER A 28 -20.36 -0.20 -12.04
N SER A 29 -19.81 1.02 -11.88
CA SER A 29 -18.63 1.26 -11.06
C SER A 29 -18.87 0.96 -9.59
N TYR A 30 -20.07 1.23 -9.06
CA TYR A 30 -20.42 0.86 -7.69
C TYR A 30 -20.40 -0.66 -7.49
N TYR A 31 -21.05 -1.43 -8.37
CA TYR A 31 -21.05 -2.89 -8.22
C TYR A 31 -19.68 -3.51 -8.48
N ALA A 32 -18.88 -2.95 -9.40
CA ALA A 32 -17.48 -3.36 -9.58
C ALA A 32 -16.64 -3.06 -8.33
N TRP A 33 -16.85 -1.92 -7.68
CA TRP A 33 -16.22 -1.61 -6.40
C TRP A 33 -16.68 -2.60 -5.32
N LYS A 34 -17.96 -2.94 -5.25
CA LYS A 34 -18.50 -3.88 -4.26
C LYS A 34 -17.95 -5.30 -4.46
N SER A 35 -17.95 -5.81 -5.69
CA SER A 35 -17.43 -7.15 -6.01
C SER A 35 -15.93 -7.27 -5.75
N ALA A 36 -15.16 -6.18 -5.91
CA ALA A 36 -13.73 -6.16 -5.61
C ALA A 36 -13.41 -6.05 -4.09
N ALA A 37 -14.41 -6.00 -3.20
CA ALA A 37 -14.18 -5.86 -1.76
C ALA A 37 -13.35 -7.01 -1.14
N PRO A 38 -13.60 -8.30 -1.45
CA PRO A 38 -12.80 -9.41 -0.92
C PRO A 38 -11.34 -9.31 -1.35
N ALA A 39 -11.08 -9.02 -2.63
CA ALA A 39 -9.73 -8.84 -3.16
C ALA A 39 -8.98 -7.67 -2.49
N ARG A 40 -9.69 -6.56 -2.19
CA ARG A 40 -9.09 -5.45 -1.42
C ARG A 40 -8.74 -5.86 0.00
N ARG A 41 -9.61 -6.63 0.67
CA ARG A 41 -9.35 -7.13 2.02
C ARG A 41 -8.13 -8.05 2.04
N GLN A 42 -8.04 -8.97 1.08
CA GLN A 42 -6.88 -9.85 0.94
C GLN A 42 -5.58 -9.05 0.78
N ARG A 43 -5.58 -8.06 -0.12
CA ARG A 43 -4.41 -7.18 -0.31
C ARG A 43 -3.98 -6.46 0.96
N LEU A 44 -4.92 -6.04 1.81
CA LEU A 44 -4.60 -5.39 3.09
C LEU A 44 -3.93 -6.36 4.05
N VAL A 45 -4.39 -7.61 4.12
CA VAL A 45 -3.76 -8.66 4.93
C VAL A 45 -2.36 -8.95 4.41
N ASP A 46 -2.21 -9.14 3.09
CA ASP A 46 -0.91 -9.39 2.46
C ASP A 46 0.07 -8.22 2.69
N ASP A 47 -0.43 -6.99 2.63
CA ASP A 47 0.34 -5.77 2.91
C ASP A 47 0.77 -5.68 4.38
N ALA A 48 -0.07 -6.13 5.33
CA ALA A 48 0.27 -6.18 6.74
C ALA A 48 1.38 -7.21 7.02
N VAL A 49 1.27 -8.40 6.44
CA VAL A 49 2.30 -9.46 6.54
C VAL A 49 3.62 -8.97 5.94
N LEU A 50 3.59 -8.41 4.74
CA LEU A 50 4.77 -7.85 4.10
C LEU A 50 5.36 -6.69 4.90
N GLY A 51 4.50 -5.86 5.49
CA GLY A 51 4.89 -4.77 6.36
C GLY A 51 5.69 -5.22 7.58
N ALA A 52 5.29 -6.32 8.21
CA ALA A 52 6.04 -6.92 9.31
C ALA A 52 7.44 -7.37 8.87
N GLN A 53 7.55 -8.03 7.71
CA GLN A 53 8.84 -8.43 7.14
C GLN A 53 9.74 -7.22 6.81
N ILE A 54 9.17 -6.15 6.23
CA ILE A 54 9.90 -4.90 5.97
C ILE A 54 10.48 -4.32 7.26
N LYS A 55 9.69 -4.35 8.35
CA LYS A 55 10.12 -3.83 9.65
C LYS A 55 11.26 -4.65 10.25
N THR A 56 11.20 -5.98 10.17
CA THR A 56 12.27 -6.85 10.68
C THR A 56 13.57 -6.64 9.91
N THR A 57 13.52 -6.61 8.57
CA THR A 57 14.69 -6.33 7.72
C THR A 57 15.26 -4.94 7.97
N SER A 58 14.40 -3.92 8.10
CA SER A 58 14.85 -2.55 8.39
C SER A 58 15.53 -2.46 9.75
N ASN A 59 15.02 -3.16 10.77
CA ASN A 59 15.59 -3.15 12.11
C ASN A 59 16.92 -3.90 12.19
N ALA A 60 17.06 -5.02 11.47
CA ALA A 60 18.32 -5.75 11.38
C ALA A 60 19.47 -4.88 10.81
N GLU A 61 19.12 -3.93 9.94
CA GLU A 61 20.05 -3.02 9.25
C GLU A 61 20.07 -1.61 9.88
N ASN A 62 19.62 -1.48 11.14
CA ASN A 62 19.56 -0.23 11.91
C ASN A 62 18.88 0.94 11.20
N GLY A 63 17.89 0.67 10.33
CA GLY A 63 17.19 1.71 9.57
C GLY A 63 18.02 2.35 8.44
N CYS A 64 19.19 1.78 8.10
CA CYS A 64 20.01 2.30 7.01
C CYS A 64 19.35 2.09 5.64
N TYR A 65 18.62 0.98 5.48
CA TYR A 65 18.10 0.58 4.17
C TYR A 65 16.83 1.33 3.77
N GLY A 66 16.90 1.98 2.59
CA GLY A 66 15.73 2.51 1.90
C GLY A 66 14.99 1.43 1.10
N ALA A 67 13.84 1.80 0.53
CA ALA A 67 12.92 0.89 -0.15
C ALA A 67 13.56 -0.03 -1.19
N LYS A 68 14.54 0.45 -1.97
CA LYS A 68 15.25 -0.39 -2.96
C LYS A 68 16.08 -1.50 -2.30
N ARG A 69 16.85 -1.16 -1.26
CA ARG A 69 17.72 -2.12 -0.56
C ARG A 69 16.90 -3.13 0.24
N VAL A 70 15.83 -2.67 0.91
CA VAL A 70 14.87 -3.57 1.59
C VAL A 70 14.22 -4.52 0.58
N THR A 71 13.79 -4.03 -0.59
CA THR A 71 13.19 -4.89 -1.62
C THR A 71 14.18 -5.91 -2.16
N ALA A 72 15.45 -5.54 -2.33
CA ALA A 72 16.49 -6.47 -2.73
C ALA A 72 16.68 -7.55 -1.67
N ALA A 73 16.83 -7.18 -0.41
CA ALA A 73 16.98 -8.12 0.71
C ALA A 73 15.81 -9.11 0.80
N ILE A 74 14.56 -8.64 0.70
CA ILE A 74 13.38 -9.51 0.74
C ILE A 74 13.30 -10.43 -0.49
N ASN A 75 13.63 -9.93 -1.69
CA ASN A 75 13.61 -10.76 -2.91
C ASN A 75 14.79 -11.74 -3.00
N SER A 76 15.84 -11.55 -2.19
CA SER A 76 17.00 -12.46 -2.11
C SER A 76 16.80 -13.58 -1.08
N ASP A 77 15.81 -13.45 -0.19
CA ASP A 77 15.47 -14.48 0.78
C ASP A 77 14.79 -15.67 0.09
N PRO A 78 15.36 -16.89 0.16
CA PRO A 78 14.80 -18.08 -0.49
C PRO A 78 13.39 -18.43 -0.02
N VAL A 79 13.00 -18.02 1.20
CA VAL A 79 11.63 -18.21 1.71
C VAL A 79 10.60 -17.37 0.92
N ASN A 80 11.06 -16.26 0.33
CA ASN A 80 10.24 -15.34 -0.45
C ASN A 80 10.45 -15.46 -1.97
N ASP A 81 11.29 -16.40 -2.44
CA ASP A 81 11.49 -16.65 -3.87
C ASP A 81 10.28 -17.37 -4.47
N ARG A 82 9.27 -16.58 -4.80
CA ARG A 82 8.03 -17.02 -5.46
C ARG A 82 8.17 -17.08 -6.99
N GLY A 83 9.39 -17.19 -7.51
CA GLY A 83 9.70 -17.16 -8.95
C GLY A 83 9.45 -15.80 -9.62
N LYS A 84 9.53 -15.74 -10.96
CA LYS A 84 9.40 -14.48 -11.73
C LYS A 84 8.11 -13.69 -11.45
N GLY A 85 7.03 -14.36 -11.06
CA GLY A 85 5.72 -13.75 -10.80
C GLY A 85 5.51 -13.21 -9.37
N GLY A 86 6.36 -13.60 -8.41
CA GLY A 86 6.17 -13.22 -7.00
C GLY A 86 7.23 -12.25 -6.45
N ARG A 87 8.13 -11.74 -7.30
CA ARG A 87 9.08 -10.68 -6.93
C ARG A 87 8.33 -9.42 -6.53
N LEU A 88 8.73 -8.84 -5.41
CA LEU A 88 8.14 -7.60 -4.91
C LEU A 88 8.64 -6.40 -5.71
N ASN A 89 7.72 -5.53 -6.10
CA ASN A 89 8.04 -4.25 -6.70
C ASN A 89 8.41 -3.25 -5.60
N HIS A 90 9.56 -2.56 -5.76
CA HIS A 90 10.03 -1.54 -4.82
C HIS A 90 9.03 -0.41 -4.58
N LYS A 91 8.10 -0.14 -5.49
CA LYS A 91 7.00 0.83 -5.29
C LYS A 91 6.05 0.38 -4.18
N ARG A 92 5.74 -0.92 -4.09
CA ARG A 92 4.90 -1.48 -3.04
C ARG A 92 5.60 -1.34 -1.69
N THR A 93 6.88 -1.71 -1.62
CA THR A 93 7.74 -1.54 -0.44
C THR A 93 7.82 -0.07 -0.01
N ALA A 94 8.08 0.85 -0.94
CA ALA A 94 8.15 2.28 -0.65
C ALA A 94 6.85 2.84 -0.07
N ARG A 95 5.70 2.42 -0.62
CA ARG A 95 4.39 2.78 -0.08
C ARG A 95 4.21 2.29 1.35
N LEU A 96 4.55 1.02 1.63
CA LEU A 96 4.43 0.41 2.97
C LEU A 96 5.40 1.06 3.97
N MET A 97 6.66 1.27 3.60
CA MET A 97 7.63 1.98 4.42
C MET A 97 7.13 3.38 4.78
N ARG A 98 6.58 4.13 3.82
CA ARG A 98 6.00 5.45 4.08
C ARG A 98 4.80 5.40 5.03
N GLN A 99 3.92 4.41 4.91
CA GLN A 99 2.79 4.22 5.83
C GLN A 99 3.26 3.89 7.26
N MET A 100 4.41 3.23 7.40
CA MET A 100 5.00 2.87 8.68
C MET A 100 5.98 3.89 9.25
N GLY A 101 6.24 5.00 8.54
CA GLY A 101 7.24 5.98 8.94
C GLY A 101 8.69 5.48 8.88
N LEU A 102 8.96 4.41 8.14
CA LEU A 102 10.30 3.88 7.94
C LEU A 102 10.98 4.62 6.78
N PHE A 103 12.17 5.16 7.04
CA PHE A 103 12.97 5.85 6.04
C PHE A 103 14.38 5.29 6.05
N GLY A 104 14.95 5.11 4.86
CA GLY A 104 16.36 4.77 4.74
C GLY A 104 17.23 5.95 5.13
N PHE A 105 18.35 5.68 5.78
CA PHE A 105 19.34 6.70 6.09
C PHE A 105 19.86 7.37 4.82
N THR A 106 19.87 8.70 4.78
CA THR A 106 20.45 9.50 3.69
C THR A 106 21.21 10.67 4.29
N ARG A 107 22.49 10.80 3.96
CA ARG A 107 23.32 11.92 4.43
C ARG A 107 22.91 13.18 3.67
N LYS A 108 22.37 14.18 4.38
CA LYS A 108 22.13 15.50 3.78
C LYS A 108 23.47 16.20 3.54
N ARG A 109 23.70 16.72 2.32
CA ARG A 109 24.86 17.56 2.01
C ARG A 109 24.74 18.86 2.81
N ARG A 110 25.70 19.13 3.69
CA ARG A 110 25.80 20.43 4.38
C ARG A 110 26.70 21.34 3.55
N VAL A 111 26.20 22.50 3.13
CA VAL A 111 27.01 23.55 2.50
C VAL A 111 27.50 24.47 3.61
N LYS A 112 28.81 24.75 3.65
CA LYS A 112 29.38 25.80 4.50
C LYS A 112 29.52 27.05 3.64
N THR A 113 28.78 28.09 3.97
CA THR A 113 28.95 29.42 3.37
C THR A 113 29.96 30.18 4.22
N THR A 114 31.13 30.48 3.67
CA THR A 114 32.09 31.44 4.26
C THR A 114 31.71 32.85 3.80
N THR A 115 31.64 33.79 4.74
CA THR A 115 31.45 35.23 4.50
C THR A 115 32.80 35.93 4.44
#